data_AF-A0A2S8VY09-F1
#
_entry.id   AF-A0A2S8VY09-F1
#
_cell.length_a   1.000
_cell.length_b   1.000
_cell.length_c   1.000
_cell.angle_alpha   90.00
_cell.angle_beta   90.00
_cell.angle_gamma   90.00
#
_symmetry.space_group_name_H-M   'P 1'
#
loop_
_entity.id
_entity.type
_entity.pdbx_description
1 polymer ?
#
loop_
_entity_poly.entity_id
_entity_poly.type
_entity_poly.pdbx_seq_one_letter_code
_entity_poly.pdbx_strand_id
1 'polypeptide(L)'
;MLGVVVAVAIGGENTRSRGLSSPSTAAAPTASPLPDTNIEGQWIEWKGDDLAQTFRVGGYSLSVSPMVDREGLPAAQLKIVAPDGAALDHQTSASSWANLTFMVVQMDAADPTRQLIVADYSGGAHCCTQVTVFERRDGRWNRSELGSWDGDVPATPKDLDNDGRKEMVFVDQAFLYAFASYAESAAPPVIKQVHQGKITTLSSERAFRPTYAAYLDEVRPDCLAGSNGACAAFVATAARLGQLDAAWAVMLGAYDQASDWDLPKACRIRTKDACPPEAELTFATYPEALQWFLGKNGYASPAYIAPLNAAGPSFECGAARTAGEQSVCTLPALAIQDRMLAMAYTRASALSRDRQALRASQRAFLSARNDLADPAALSALYQGRIELLLAVD
;
A
#
# COMPACT_ATOMS: atom_id res chain seq x y z
N MET A 1 46.39 -69.75 46.64
CA MET A 1 46.68 -68.74 45.61
C MET A 1 46.81 -67.41 46.34
N LEU A 2 48.03 -67.01 46.69
CA LEU A 2 48.83 -66.02 45.94
C LEU A 2 47.99 -64.76 45.67
N GLY A 3 48.24 -63.58 46.26
CA GLY A 3 49.34 -63.14 47.11
C GLY A 3 49.85 -61.77 46.68
N VAL A 4 49.86 -60.83 47.65
CA VAL A 4 50.90 -59.82 47.97
C VAL A 4 51.13 -58.73 46.88
N VAL A 5 51.34 -57.43 47.12
CA VAL A 5 52.23 -56.65 48.03
C VAL A 5 51.74 -55.17 47.95
N VAL A 6 51.23 -54.50 49.00
CA VAL A 6 51.86 -53.80 50.14
C VAL A 6 52.93 -52.74 49.79
N ALA A 7 52.65 -51.47 50.08
CA ALA A 7 53.60 -50.59 50.76
C ALA A 7 52.87 -49.42 51.46
N VAL A 8 53.02 -49.38 52.78
CA VAL A 8 52.60 -48.33 53.71
C VAL A 8 53.85 -47.54 54.10
N ALA A 9 53.76 -46.22 54.24
CA ALA A 9 54.50 -45.50 55.28
C ALA A 9 53.83 -44.14 55.62
N ILE A 10 53.06 -44.05 56.71
CA ILE A 10 53.31 -43.41 58.02
C ILE A 10 53.73 -41.93 58.01
N GLY A 11 52.94 -41.11 58.73
CA GLY A 11 53.52 -40.12 59.66
C GLY A 11 52.83 -38.75 59.72
N GLY A 12 52.21 -38.45 60.87
CA GLY A 12 52.25 -37.10 61.45
C GLY A 12 50.92 -36.37 61.57
N GLU A 13 50.28 -36.49 62.73
CA GLU A 13 49.33 -35.50 63.23
C GLU A 13 50.01 -34.13 63.38
N ASN A 14 49.33 -33.05 62.99
CA ASN A 14 49.44 -31.78 63.69
C ASN A 14 48.20 -30.91 63.46
N THR A 15 47.48 -30.68 64.54
CA THR A 15 46.36 -29.76 64.68
C THR A 15 46.86 -28.31 64.57
N ARG A 16 46.33 -27.53 63.61
CA ARG A 16 46.25 -26.06 63.73
C ARG A 16 44.97 -25.51 63.11
N SER A 17 44.23 -24.81 63.95
CA SER A 17 43.14 -23.91 63.65
C SER A 17 43.60 -22.69 62.86
N ARG A 18 42.77 -22.27 61.90
CA ARG A 18 42.63 -20.95 61.21
C ARG A 18 41.86 -21.27 59.92
N GLY A 19 40.80 -20.62 59.51
CA GLY A 19 40.16 -19.35 59.85
C GLY A 19 39.06 -19.20 58.80
N LEU A 20 37.87 -18.75 59.19
CA LEU A 20 36.76 -18.51 58.28
C LEU A 20 37.20 -17.52 57.21
N SER A 21 37.27 -17.99 55.96
CA SER A 21 37.52 -17.17 54.78
C SER A 21 36.17 -16.83 54.15
N SER A 22 35.88 -15.54 54.03
CA SER A 22 34.70 -15.02 53.35
C SER A 22 34.59 -15.54 51.92
N PRO A 23 33.37 -15.72 51.36
CA PRO A 23 33.21 -16.12 49.99
C PRO A 23 33.67 -14.99 49.06
N SER A 24 34.59 -15.35 48.17
CA SER A 24 34.99 -14.55 47.00
C SER A 24 33.76 -14.24 46.16
N THR A 25 33.47 -12.95 45.97
CA THR A 25 32.49 -12.48 44.98
C THR A 25 33.00 -12.85 43.58
N ALA A 26 32.44 -13.92 43.02
CA ALA A 26 32.62 -14.24 41.62
C ALA A 26 32.13 -13.06 40.77
N ALA A 27 33.03 -12.45 40.01
CA ALA A 27 32.68 -11.48 38.99
C ALA A 27 31.68 -12.12 38.03
N ALA A 28 30.59 -11.42 37.75
CA ALA A 28 29.62 -11.81 36.74
C ALA A 28 30.35 -12.03 35.40
N PRO A 29 29.98 -13.06 34.62
CA PRO A 29 30.58 -13.27 33.30
C PRO A 29 30.33 -12.02 32.45
N THR A 30 31.41 -11.40 32.01
CA THR A 30 31.38 -10.36 30.98
C THR A 30 30.72 -10.97 29.76
N ALA A 31 29.53 -10.46 29.40
CA ALA A 31 28.84 -10.85 28.18
C ALA A 31 29.83 -10.70 27.02
N SER A 32 30.08 -11.80 26.30
CA SER A 32 30.87 -11.78 25.07
C SER A 32 30.37 -10.64 24.18
N PRO A 33 31.25 -9.86 23.53
CA PRO A 33 30.80 -8.84 22.59
C PRO A 33 29.93 -9.53 21.55
N LEU A 34 28.67 -9.13 21.48
CA LEU A 34 27.76 -9.57 20.43
C LEU A 34 28.42 -9.23 19.08
N PRO A 35 28.34 -10.13 18.09
CA PRO A 35 28.94 -9.86 16.79
C PRO A 35 28.45 -8.51 16.28
N ASP A 36 29.37 -7.62 15.87
CA ASP A 36 29.02 -6.41 15.15
C ASP A 36 28.36 -6.84 13.84
N THR A 37 27.02 -6.87 13.84
CA THR A 37 26.22 -6.97 12.63
C THR A 37 26.12 -5.57 12.02
N ASN A 38 27.27 -5.01 11.64
CA ASN A 38 27.35 -3.71 10.98
C ASN A 38 26.87 -3.85 9.52
N ILE A 39 25.58 -4.12 9.35
CA ILE A 39 24.95 -4.31 8.06
C ILE A 39 23.90 -3.22 7.89
N GLU A 40 24.37 -2.00 7.64
CA GLU A 40 23.50 -0.89 7.26
C GLU A 40 22.71 -1.24 5.99
N GLY A 41 21.47 -0.77 5.91
CA GLY A 41 20.61 -0.99 4.76
C GLY A 41 20.06 -2.41 4.60
N GLN A 42 20.19 -3.27 5.62
CA GLN A 42 19.54 -4.58 5.65
C GLN A 42 18.53 -4.68 6.79
N TRP A 43 17.42 -5.37 6.52
CA TRP A 43 16.43 -5.71 7.51
C TRP A 43 16.94 -6.80 8.43
N ILE A 44 16.80 -6.59 9.73
CA ILE A 44 17.10 -7.55 10.80
C ILE A 44 15.78 -7.86 11.50
N GLU A 45 15.44 -9.15 11.55
CA GLU A 45 14.25 -9.65 12.22
C GLU A 45 14.62 -10.18 13.61
N TRP A 46 13.84 -9.79 14.61
CA TRP A 46 13.78 -10.41 15.93
C TRP A 46 12.40 -11.06 16.10
N LYS A 47 12.38 -12.31 16.58
CA LYS A 47 11.14 -13.08 16.74
C LYS A 47 10.69 -13.09 18.19
N GLY A 48 9.38 -13.00 18.42
CA GLY A 48 8.80 -12.90 19.76
C GLY A 48 9.15 -14.05 20.72
N ASP A 49 9.45 -15.23 20.18
CA ASP A 49 9.85 -16.43 20.94
C ASP A 49 11.35 -16.42 21.34
N ASP A 50 12.11 -15.45 20.83
CA ASP A 50 13.50 -15.28 21.20
C ASP A 50 13.65 -14.66 22.60
N LEU A 51 14.76 -14.98 23.27
CA LEU A 51 15.17 -14.24 24.47
C LEU A 51 15.48 -12.78 24.12
N ALA A 52 15.65 -11.96 25.16
CA ALA A 52 16.14 -10.60 24.98
C ALA A 52 17.48 -10.61 24.21
N GLN A 53 17.55 -9.85 23.12
CA GLN A 53 18.72 -9.75 22.26
C GLN A 53 19.17 -8.29 22.14
N THR A 54 20.45 -8.08 21.87
CA THR A 54 21.00 -6.75 21.60
C THR A 54 21.75 -6.75 20.28
N PHE A 55 21.51 -5.72 19.47
CA PHE A 55 22.09 -5.55 18.15
C PHE A 55 22.88 -4.25 18.10
N ARG A 56 24.00 -4.26 17.38
CA ARG A 56 24.79 -3.05 17.08
C ARG A 56 24.78 -2.81 15.58
N VAL A 57 24.08 -1.77 15.14
CA VAL A 57 23.83 -1.50 13.71
C VAL A 57 23.94 -0.01 13.44
N GLY A 58 24.79 0.39 12.49
CA GLY A 58 24.93 1.81 12.09
C GLY A 58 25.18 2.78 13.25
N GLY A 59 25.92 2.33 14.27
CA GLY A 59 26.22 3.11 15.49
C GLY A 59 25.13 3.10 16.56
N TYR A 60 23.96 2.54 16.31
CA TYR A 60 22.93 2.32 17.32
C TYR A 60 23.19 1.03 18.10
N SER A 61 22.82 1.03 19.38
CA SER A 61 22.65 -0.19 20.19
C SER A 61 21.15 -0.39 20.44
N LEU A 62 20.62 -1.51 19.95
CA LEU A 62 19.19 -1.84 19.96
C LEU A 62 18.98 -3.06 20.83
N SER A 63 18.34 -2.91 21.99
CA SER A 63 18.00 -4.05 22.86
C SER A 63 16.52 -4.34 22.73
N VAL A 64 16.18 -5.53 22.24
CA VAL A 64 14.80 -6.00 22.08
C VAL A 64 14.54 -7.07 23.13
N SER A 65 13.41 -6.98 23.82
CA SER A 65 12.97 -7.98 24.79
C SER A 65 11.48 -8.27 24.65
N PRO A 66 11.04 -9.53 24.83
CA PRO A 66 9.63 -9.87 24.83
C PRO A 66 8.93 -9.16 25.98
N MET A 67 7.71 -8.71 25.74
CA MET A 67 6.83 -8.15 26.76
C MET A 67 5.39 -8.58 26.50
N VAL A 68 4.54 -8.28 27.48
CA VAL A 68 3.09 -8.44 27.36
C VAL A 68 2.49 -7.08 27.66
N ASP A 69 1.52 -6.68 26.86
CA ASP A 69 0.82 -5.42 27.05
C ASP A 69 -0.17 -5.50 28.24
N ARG A 70 -0.98 -4.45 28.42
CA ARG A 70 -1.95 -4.39 29.52
C ARG A 70 -3.11 -5.37 29.37
N GLU A 71 -3.36 -5.85 28.16
CA GLU A 71 -4.48 -6.73 27.80
C GLU A 71 -4.06 -8.20 27.73
N GLY A 72 -2.77 -8.50 27.98
CA GLY A 72 -2.25 -9.86 27.98
C GLY A 72 -1.74 -10.31 26.60
N LEU A 73 -1.66 -9.41 25.63
CA LEU A 73 -1.19 -9.71 24.28
C LEU A 73 0.34 -9.58 24.16
N PRO A 74 1.00 -10.52 23.44
CA PRO A 74 2.41 -10.40 23.11
C PRO A 74 2.78 -9.07 22.44
N ALA A 75 3.88 -8.46 22.88
CA ALA A 75 4.51 -7.28 22.27
C ALA A 75 6.03 -7.32 22.49
N ALA A 76 6.77 -6.36 21.94
CA ALA A 76 8.20 -6.21 22.15
C ALA A 76 8.52 -4.84 22.75
N GLN A 77 9.45 -4.84 23.72
CA GLN A 77 10.08 -3.64 24.22
C GLN A 77 11.41 -3.46 23.49
N LEU A 78 11.53 -2.38 22.72
CA LEU A 78 12.75 -1.94 22.06
C LEU A 78 13.36 -0.78 22.84
N LYS A 79 14.57 -0.95 23.35
CA LYS A 79 15.41 0.14 23.86
C LYS A 79 16.41 0.54 22.79
N ILE A 80 16.35 1.80 22.39
CA ILE A 80 17.17 2.41 21.35
C ILE A 80 18.23 3.27 22.04
N VAL A 81 19.51 3.02 21.78
CA VAL A 81 20.61 3.89 22.21
C VAL A 81 21.33 4.42 20.96
N ALA A 82 21.31 5.74 20.78
CA ALA A 82 21.98 6.44 19.68
C ALA A 82 23.51 6.49 19.85
N PRO A 83 24.26 6.85 18.79
CA PRO A 83 25.72 6.99 18.86
C PRO A 83 26.22 7.99 19.92
N ASP A 84 25.42 9.01 20.26
CA ASP A 84 25.73 9.99 21.31
C ASP A 84 25.40 9.49 22.74
N GLY A 85 24.95 8.25 22.87
CA GLY A 85 24.55 7.63 24.14
C GLY A 85 23.15 7.99 24.60
N ALA A 86 22.41 8.84 23.89
CA ALA A 86 21.02 9.14 24.23
C ALA A 86 20.17 7.88 24.05
N ALA A 87 19.26 7.63 25.00
CA ALA A 87 18.36 6.48 24.99
C ALA A 87 16.91 6.90 24.73
N LEU A 88 16.15 6.02 24.09
CA LEU A 88 14.71 6.11 23.88
C LEU A 88 14.11 4.71 23.99
N ASP A 89 13.01 4.58 24.72
CA ASP A 89 12.25 3.34 24.78
C ASP A 89 11.07 3.41 23.79
N HIS A 90 10.83 2.31 23.07
CA HIS A 90 9.73 2.12 22.15
C HIS A 90 9.06 0.77 22.40
N GLN A 91 7.74 0.78 22.54
CA GLN A 91 6.93 -0.43 22.62
C GLN A 91 6.28 -0.65 21.27
N THR A 92 6.39 -1.88 20.77
CA THR A 92 5.70 -2.28 19.55
C THR A 92 4.20 -2.41 19.82
N SER A 93 3.45 -2.50 18.73
CA SER A 93 2.06 -2.91 18.76
C SER A 93 1.93 -4.31 19.38
N ALA A 94 0.85 -4.54 20.12
CA ALA A 94 0.54 -5.84 20.68
C ALA A 94 -0.27 -6.68 19.69
N SER A 95 0.08 -7.96 19.53
CA SER A 95 -0.55 -8.85 18.55
C SER A 95 -0.39 -10.32 18.96
N SER A 96 -0.77 -11.27 18.09
CA SER A 96 -0.67 -12.70 18.38
C SER A 96 0.78 -13.21 18.54
N TRP A 97 1.78 -12.45 18.10
CA TRP A 97 3.21 -12.78 18.15
C TRP A 97 4.03 -11.49 18.04
N ALA A 98 5.08 -11.36 18.85
CA ALA A 98 5.81 -10.12 19.02
C ALA A 98 6.96 -9.95 18.02
N ASN A 99 6.72 -10.07 16.71
CA ASN A 99 7.82 -9.91 15.75
C ASN A 99 8.16 -8.44 15.50
N LEU A 100 9.46 -8.17 15.46
CA LEU A 100 10.02 -6.84 15.23
C LEU A 100 11.07 -6.92 14.14
N THR A 101 10.90 -6.14 13.08
CA THR A 101 11.95 -5.98 12.07
C THR A 101 12.46 -4.55 12.11
N PHE A 102 13.77 -4.36 11.98
CA PHE A 102 14.36 -3.04 11.96
C PHE A 102 15.56 -2.96 11.02
N MET A 103 15.91 -1.74 10.63
CA MET A 103 17.05 -1.44 9.78
C MET A 103 17.61 -0.07 10.15
N VAL A 104 18.93 0.09 10.10
CA VAL A 104 19.57 1.41 10.14
C VAL A 104 20.05 1.77 8.74
N VAL A 105 19.68 2.96 8.29
CA VAL A 105 19.98 3.46 6.94
C VAL A 105 20.23 4.96 6.96
N GLN A 106 21.13 5.44 6.10
CA GLN A 106 21.23 6.86 5.80
C GLN A 106 20.25 7.23 4.68
N MET A 107 19.28 8.10 4.97
CA MET A 107 18.22 8.53 4.05
C MET A 107 18.60 9.72 3.18
N ASP A 108 19.58 10.54 3.56
CA ASP A 108 20.06 11.69 2.77
C ASP A 108 21.60 11.61 2.71
N ALA A 109 22.15 11.49 1.50
CA ALA A 109 23.59 11.34 1.29
C ALA A 109 24.38 12.58 1.74
N ALA A 110 23.77 13.76 1.75
CA ALA A 110 24.37 15.00 2.22
C ALA A 110 24.32 15.15 3.75
N ASP A 111 23.57 14.28 4.44
CA ASP A 111 23.38 14.34 5.88
C ASP A 111 23.94 13.09 6.56
N PRO A 112 24.94 13.19 7.47
CA PRO A 112 25.53 12.03 8.12
C PRO A 112 24.58 11.33 9.11
N THR A 113 23.43 11.93 9.41
CA THR A 113 22.44 11.38 10.33
C THR A 113 21.85 10.09 9.76
N ARG A 114 21.95 9.01 10.53
CA ARG A 114 21.33 7.72 10.22
C ARG A 114 19.96 7.64 10.85
N GLN A 115 19.05 6.99 10.15
CA GLN A 115 17.68 6.73 10.58
C GLN A 115 17.55 5.25 10.96
N LEU A 116 16.90 4.99 12.09
CA LEU A 116 16.45 3.66 12.46
C LEU A 116 15.00 3.52 11.98
N ILE A 117 14.76 2.60 11.06
CA ILE A 117 13.42 2.24 10.61
C ILE A 117 13.01 0.98 11.38
N VAL A 118 11.83 1.05 11.99
CA VAL A 118 11.21 -0.05 12.73
C VAL A 118 9.91 -0.41 12.03
N ALA A 119 9.72 -1.70 11.78
CA ALA A 119 8.54 -2.31 11.22
C ALA A 119 8.07 -3.39 12.20
N ASP A 120 7.00 -3.13 12.92
CA ASP A 120 6.43 -4.05 13.90
C ASP A 120 5.07 -4.58 13.47
N TYR A 121 4.85 -5.87 13.69
CA TYR A 121 3.58 -6.49 13.36
C TYR A 121 2.50 -6.06 14.35
N SER A 122 1.50 -5.34 13.84
CA SER A 122 0.40 -4.77 14.62
C SER A 122 -0.85 -5.63 14.72
N GLY A 123 -0.85 -6.82 14.09
CA GLY A 123 -2.02 -7.70 14.04
C GLY A 123 -2.86 -7.54 12.76
N GLY A 124 -3.64 -8.55 12.39
CA GLY A 124 -4.55 -8.51 11.23
C GLY A 124 -4.39 -9.71 10.29
N ALA A 125 -5.37 -9.96 9.43
CA ALA A 125 -5.35 -11.12 8.52
C ALA A 125 -4.31 -10.99 7.37
N HIS A 126 -3.75 -9.79 7.18
CA HIS A 126 -2.84 -9.46 6.08
C HIS A 126 -1.54 -8.82 6.58
N CYS A 127 -1.03 -9.29 7.71
CA CYS A 127 0.27 -8.88 8.24
C CYS A 127 0.41 -7.37 8.57
N CYS A 128 -0.66 -6.65 8.97
CA CYS A 128 -0.61 -5.18 9.14
C CYS A 128 0.61 -4.72 9.96
N THR A 129 1.52 -4.04 9.28
CA THR A 129 2.83 -3.65 9.79
C THR A 129 2.83 -2.16 10.08
N GLN A 130 3.07 -1.78 11.33
CA GLN A 130 3.28 -0.40 11.72
C GLN A 130 4.73 -0.01 11.39
N VAL A 131 4.92 1.11 10.70
CA VAL A 131 6.26 1.59 10.32
C VAL A 131 6.57 2.92 11.00
N THR A 132 7.69 2.96 11.71
CA THR A 132 8.17 4.13 12.44
C THR A 132 9.63 4.41 12.10
N VAL A 133 9.96 5.67 11.83
CA VAL A 133 11.34 6.12 11.65
C VAL A 133 11.78 6.93 12.87
N PHE A 134 12.91 6.53 13.45
CA PHE A 134 13.57 7.24 14.53
C PHE A 134 14.84 7.91 14.01
N GLU A 135 15.03 9.16 14.41
CA GLU A 135 16.18 9.97 14.03
C GLU A 135 16.69 10.72 15.27
N ARG A 136 18.01 10.76 15.44
CA ARG A 136 18.68 11.55 16.47
C ARG A 136 19.38 12.73 15.82
N ARG A 137 18.90 13.96 16.05
CA ARG A 137 19.44 15.19 15.46
C ARG A 137 19.49 16.32 16.48
N ASP A 138 20.59 17.07 16.51
CA ASP A 138 20.77 18.28 17.34
C ASP A 138 20.39 18.08 18.81
N GLY A 139 20.77 16.94 19.38
CA GLY A 139 20.44 16.65 20.77
C GLY A 139 18.96 16.30 21.02
N ARG A 140 18.15 16.08 19.97
CA ARG A 140 16.72 15.69 20.06
C ARG A 140 16.40 14.41 19.30
N TRP A 141 15.39 13.70 19.78
CA TRP A 141 14.79 12.56 19.09
C TRP A 141 13.62 13.05 18.23
N ASN A 142 13.63 12.66 16.97
CA ASN A 142 12.47 12.77 16.08
C ASN A 142 11.90 11.36 15.87
N ARG A 143 10.57 11.27 15.97
CA ARG A 143 9.80 10.07 15.67
C ARG A 143 8.81 10.39 14.55
N SER A 144 8.92 9.68 13.44
CA SER A 144 8.09 9.85 12.26
C SER A 144 7.28 8.57 12.04
N GLU A 145 5.99 8.61 12.35
CA GLU A 145 5.07 7.47 12.18
C GLU A 145 4.52 7.47 10.75
N LEU A 146 4.91 6.47 9.96
CA LEU A 146 4.50 6.32 8.56
C LEU A 146 3.12 5.66 8.41
N GLY A 147 2.55 5.17 9.52
CA GLY A 147 1.26 4.49 9.58
C GLY A 147 1.37 2.97 9.53
N SER A 148 0.21 2.31 9.49
CA SER A 148 0.07 0.86 9.36
C SER A 148 -0.17 0.47 7.90
N TRP A 149 0.49 -0.59 7.44
CA TRP A 149 0.49 -1.05 6.06
C TRP A 149 0.24 -2.55 6.00
N ASP A 150 -0.71 -2.98 5.19
CA ASP A 150 -0.94 -4.38 4.86
C ASP A 150 0.24 -4.92 4.06
N GLY A 151 0.53 -6.20 4.28
CA GLY A 151 1.72 -6.88 3.79
C GLY A 151 2.85 -6.88 4.83
N ASP A 152 3.95 -7.52 4.44
CA ASP A 152 5.12 -7.67 5.29
C ASP A 152 5.94 -6.36 5.38
N VAL A 153 7.18 -6.49 5.85
CA VAL A 153 8.15 -5.41 5.99
C VAL A 153 8.31 -4.64 4.67
N PRO A 154 8.30 -3.28 4.69
CA PRO A 154 8.41 -2.50 3.46
C PRO A 154 9.75 -2.76 2.75
N ALA A 155 9.76 -2.50 1.44
CA ALA A 155 10.99 -2.59 0.65
C ALA A 155 12.07 -1.67 1.23
N THR A 156 13.34 -2.09 1.11
CA THR A 156 14.48 -1.25 1.50
C THR A 156 14.41 0.10 0.79
N PRO A 157 14.56 1.23 1.50
CA PRO A 157 14.53 2.57 0.92
C PRO A 157 15.58 2.73 -0.18
N LYS A 158 15.21 3.41 -1.26
CA LYS A 158 16.06 3.64 -2.44
C LYS A 158 15.92 5.08 -2.89
N ASP A 159 16.99 5.63 -3.43
CA ASP A 159 16.96 6.90 -4.14
C ASP A 159 16.37 6.65 -5.52
N LEU A 160 15.07 6.95 -5.67
CA LEU A 160 14.32 6.57 -6.87
C LEU A 160 14.46 7.58 -8.00
N ASP A 161 14.72 8.86 -7.68
CA ASP A 161 14.87 9.94 -8.65
C ASP A 161 16.31 10.44 -8.80
N ASN A 162 17.26 9.87 -8.05
CA ASN A 162 18.69 10.18 -8.04
C ASN A 162 19.01 11.60 -7.53
N ASP A 163 18.21 12.11 -6.58
CA ASP A 163 18.43 13.41 -5.94
C ASP A 163 19.39 13.35 -4.72
N GLY A 164 19.85 12.15 -4.36
CA GLY A 164 20.70 11.89 -3.21
C GLY A 164 19.94 11.58 -1.92
N ARG A 165 18.61 11.53 -1.97
CA ARG A 165 17.73 11.15 -0.85
C ARG A 165 17.02 9.85 -1.19
N LYS A 166 16.71 9.07 -0.18
CA LYS A 166 16.02 7.79 -0.33
C LYS A 166 14.55 7.95 -0.04
N GLU A 167 13.74 7.30 -0.86
CA GLU A 167 12.31 7.16 -0.71
C GLU A 167 11.98 5.77 -0.20
N MET A 168 10.87 5.72 0.53
CA MET A 168 10.19 4.51 0.93
C MET A 168 9.01 4.30 0.01
N VAL A 169 8.87 3.06 -0.49
CA VAL A 169 7.76 2.66 -1.36
C VAL A 169 6.83 1.75 -0.59
N PHE A 170 5.56 2.13 -0.58
CA PHE A 170 4.44 1.35 -0.09
C PHE A 170 3.44 1.12 -1.23
N VAL A 171 2.31 0.50 -0.94
CA VAL A 171 1.19 0.34 -1.87
C VAL A 171 0.01 1.23 -1.45
N ASP A 172 -0.77 1.70 -2.43
CA ASP A 172 -2.00 2.44 -2.15
C ASP A 172 -3.08 1.48 -1.64
N GLN A 173 -3.19 1.40 -0.32
CA GLN A 173 -4.08 0.47 0.35
C GLN A 173 -5.56 0.66 0.04
N ALA A 174 -5.94 1.83 -0.51
CA ALA A 174 -7.31 2.05 -0.96
C ALA A 174 -7.75 1.05 -2.04
N PHE A 175 -6.81 0.46 -2.79
CA PHE A 175 -7.09 -0.52 -3.84
C PHE A 175 -7.28 -1.94 -3.31
N LEU A 176 -6.81 -2.22 -2.09
CA LEU A 176 -6.97 -3.53 -1.46
C LEU A 176 -8.45 -3.74 -1.17
N TYR A 177 -9.01 -4.86 -1.62
CA TYR A 177 -10.44 -5.17 -1.55
C TYR A 177 -11.37 -4.26 -2.37
N ALA A 178 -10.86 -3.27 -3.10
CA ALA A 178 -11.71 -2.37 -3.85
C ALA A 178 -12.37 -3.08 -5.03
N PHE A 179 -11.61 -3.88 -5.78
CA PHE A 179 -12.07 -4.43 -7.06
C PHE A 179 -11.84 -5.93 -7.23
N ALA A 180 -11.27 -6.57 -6.21
CA ALA A 180 -11.01 -8.00 -6.15
C ALA A 180 -10.71 -8.40 -4.71
N SER A 181 -10.56 -9.70 -4.44
CA SER A 181 -10.05 -10.18 -3.15
C SER A 181 -8.66 -9.60 -2.86
N TYR A 182 -8.20 -9.63 -1.60
CA TYR A 182 -6.85 -9.16 -1.27
C TYR A 182 -5.77 -9.83 -2.12
N ALA A 183 -5.87 -11.14 -2.33
CA ALA A 183 -4.90 -11.93 -3.08
C ALA A 183 -4.86 -11.56 -4.58
N GLU A 184 -5.94 -11.01 -5.11
CA GLU A 184 -6.09 -10.61 -6.51
C GLU A 184 -6.04 -9.08 -6.69
N SER A 185 -5.87 -8.35 -5.59
CA SER A 185 -5.72 -6.91 -5.60
C SER A 185 -4.33 -6.54 -6.14
N ALA A 186 -4.28 -5.52 -6.97
CA ALA A 186 -3.07 -4.81 -7.30
C ALA A 186 -3.24 -3.35 -6.84
N ALA A 187 -2.14 -2.68 -6.53
CA ALA A 187 -2.17 -1.33 -5.95
C ALA A 187 -0.98 -0.49 -6.43
N PRO A 188 -1.21 0.74 -6.93
CA PRO A 188 -0.14 1.64 -7.34
C PRO A 188 0.85 1.95 -6.20
N PRO A 189 2.13 2.20 -6.51
CA PRO A 189 3.10 2.62 -5.52
C PRO A 189 2.74 3.95 -4.83
N VAL A 190 2.86 3.99 -3.51
CA VAL A 190 2.85 5.20 -2.69
C VAL A 190 4.28 5.52 -2.26
N ILE A 191 4.78 6.66 -2.71
CA ILE A 191 6.17 7.08 -2.50
C ILE A 191 6.20 8.11 -1.38
N LYS A 192 6.99 7.84 -0.34
CA LYS A 192 7.16 8.71 0.82
C LYS A 192 8.63 8.97 1.07
N GLN A 193 8.94 10.21 1.45
CA GLN A 193 10.27 10.57 1.93
C GLN A 193 10.17 11.00 3.39
N VAL A 194 11.15 10.59 4.19
CA VAL A 194 11.36 11.10 5.54
C VAL A 194 12.61 11.96 5.52
N HIS A 195 12.45 13.25 5.78
CA HIS A 195 13.56 14.19 5.83
C HIS A 195 13.46 15.06 7.07
N GLN A 196 14.50 15.02 7.92
CA GLN A 196 14.59 15.80 9.16
C GLN A 196 13.33 15.65 10.04
N GLY A 197 12.89 14.41 10.26
CA GLY A 197 11.67 14.08 11.02
C GLY A 197 10.34 14.38 10.31
N LYS A 198 10.32 14.98 9.12
CA LYS A 198 9.10 15.28 8.36
C LYS A 198 8.82 14.20 7.33
N ILE A 199 7.58 13.72 7.30
CA ILE A 199 7.07 12.80 6.27
C ILE A 199 6.44 13.62 5.14
N THR A 200 6.83 13.35 3.91
CA THR A 200 6.23 13.93 2.70
C THR A 200 5.80 12.80 1.75
N THR A 201 4.57 12.85 1.24
CA THR A 201 4.12 11.95 0.17
C THR A 201 4.46 12.59 -1.17
N LEU A 202 5.22 11.87 -2.00
CA LEU A 202 5.75 12.36 -3.27
C LEU A 202 5.11 11.69 -4.50
N SER A 203 4.10 10.84 -4.31
CA SER A 203 3.46 10.02 -5.36
C SER A 203 2.95 10.78 -6.60
N SER A 204 2.75 12.10 -6.52
CA SER A 204 2.32 12.93 -7.65
C SER A 204 3.44 13.70 -8.33
N GLU A 205 4.67 13.62 -7.82
CA GLU A 205 5.82 14.33 -8.36
C GLU A 205 6.27 13.72 -9.70
N ARG A 206 6.65 14.58 -10.64
CA ARG A 206 7.09 14.17 -11.98
C ARG A 206 8.36 13.30 -11.94
N ALA A 207 9.19 13.48 -10.91
CA ALA A 207 10.45 12.78 -10.73
C ALA A 207 10.29 11.25 -10.67
N PHE A 208 9.18 10.76 -10.10
CA PHE A 208 8.93 9.33 -9.92
C PHE A 208 8.16 8.65 -11.07
N ARG A 209 7.99 9.33 -12.20
CA ARG A 209 7.38 8.71 -13.40
C ARG A 209 8.11 7.43 -13.86
N PRO A 210 9.45 7.29 -13.76
CA PRO A 210 10.10 6.01 -14.06
C PRO A 210 9.63 4.86 -13.17
N THR A 211 9.39 5.12 -11.88
CA THR A 211 8.84 4.12 -10.94
C THR A 211 7.44 3.68 -11.37
N TYR A 212 6.57 4.63 -11.74
CA TYR A 212 5.23 4.30 -12.23
C TYR A 212 5.25 3.62 -13.60
N ALA A 213 6.19 3.95 -14.48
CA ALA A 213 6.34 3.27 -15.77
C ALA A 213 6.72 1.80 -15.59
N ALA A 214 7.68 1.51 -14.71
CA ALA A 214 8.08 0.13 -14.40
C ALA A 214 6.91 -0.68 -13.80
N TYR A 215 6.19 -0.10 -12.84
CA TYR A 215 5.02 -0.76 -12.26
C TYR A 215 3.88 -0.93 -13.28
N LEU A 216 3.69 0.02 -14.20
CA LEU A 216 2.69 -0.10 -15.27
C LEU A 216 2.98 -1.31 -16.16
N ASP A 217 4.24 -1.53 -16.52
CA ASP A 217 4.66 -2.67 -17.34
C ASP A 217 4.46 -4.01 -16.59
N GLU A 218 4.64 -4.01 -15.28
CA GLU A 218 4.39 -5.18 -14.41
C GLU A 218 2.91 -5.55 -14.31
N VAL A 219 2.02 -4.58 -14.06
CA VAL A 219 0.60 -4.84 -13.79
C VAL A 219 -0.25 -4.99 -15.05
N ARG A 220 0.23 -4.49 -16.20
CA ARG A 220 -0.51 -4.49 -17.46
C ARG A 220 -0.91 -5.89 -17.95
N PRO A 221 -0.04 -6.92 -17.94
CA PRO A 221 -0.40 -8.28 -18.38
C PRO A 221 -1.61 -8.83 -17.62
N ASP A 222 -1.69 -8.63 -16.31
CA ASP A 222 -2.79 -9.13 -15.49
C ASP A 222 -4.10 -8.38 -15.76
N CYS A 223 -4.04 -7.07 -16.04
CA CYS A 223 -5.22 -6.36 -16.53
C CYS A 223 -5.67 -6.92 -17.88
N LEU A 224 -4.75 -7.15 -18.83
CA LEU A 224 -5.06 -7.75 -20.13
C LEU A 224 -5.60 -9.18 -20.03
N ALA A 225 -5.32 -9.88 -18.92
CA ALA A 225 -5.88 -11.19 -18.60
C ALA A 225 -7.25 -11.14 -17.91
N GLY A 226 -7.81 -9.94 -17.67
CA GLY A 226 -9.14 -9.75 -17.10
C GLY A 226 -9.20 -9.55 -15.59
N SER A 227 -8.07 -9.38 -14.91
CA SER A 227 -8.09 -9.08 -13.48
C SER A 227 -8.59 -7.66 -13.22
N ASN A 228 -9.77 -7.55 -12.60
CA ASN A 228 -10.37 -6.27 -12.22
C ASN A 228 -9.53 -5.50 -11.17
N GLY A 229 -8.86 -6.21 -10.25
CA GLY A 229 -7.88 -5.62 -9.33
C GLY A 229 -6.68 -5.04 -10.08
N ALA A 230 -6.11 -5.79 -11.02
CA ALA A 230 -4.99 -5.33 -11.85
C ALA A 230 -5.38 -4.17 -12.77
N CYS A 231 -6.55 -4.20 -13.39
CA CYS A 231 -7.02 -3.11 -14.24
C CYS A 231 -7.22 -1.81 -13.45
N ALA A 232 -7.63 -1.86 -12.19
CA ALA A 232 -7.78 -0.67 -11.37
C ALA A 232 -6.41 -0.02 -11.12
N ALA A 233 -5.42 -0.83 -10.71
CA ALA A 233 -4.05 -0.38 -10.49
C ALA A 233 -3.37 0.10 -11.78
N PHE A 234 -3.59 -0.59 -12.90
CA PHE A 234 -3.09 -0.21 -14.23
C PHE A 234 -3.56 1.19 -14.62
N VAL A 235 -4.88 1.45 -14.57
CA VAL A 235 -5.45 2.75 -14.95
C VAL A 235 -4.97 3.86 -14.00
N ALA A 236 -4.92 3.60 -12.69
CA ALA A 236 -4.43 4.55 -11.70
C ALA A 236 -2.96 4.90 -11.91
N THR A 237 -2.12 3.90 -12.16
CA THR A 237 -0.69 4.08 -12.44
C THR A 237 -0.49 4.88 -13.73
N ALA A 238 -1.23 4.54 -14.79
CA ALA A 238 -1.21 5.29 -16.04
C ALA A 238 -1.62 6.75 -15.83
N ALA A 239 -2.53 7.04 -14.90
CA ALA A 239 -2.93 8.40 -14.57
C ALA A 239 -1.76 9.23 -13.98
N ARG A 240 -0.91 8.64 -13.13
CA ARG A 240 0.34 9.28 -12.65
C ARG A 240 1.31 9.61 -13.81
N LEU A 241 1.22 8.84 -14.90
CA LEU A 241 1.95 9.06 -16.14
C LEU A 241 1.23 9.98 -17.12
N GLY A 242 0.06 10.53 -16.79
CA GLY A 242 -0.74 11.33 -17.73
C GLY A 242 -1.22 10.53 -18.95
N GLN A 243 -1.36 9.21 -18.80
CA GLN A 243 -1.78 8.25 -19.83
C GLN A 243 -3.16 7.64 -19.50
N LEU A 244 -3.93 8.30 -18.62
CA LEU A 244 -5.21 7.81 -18.12
C LEU A 244 -6.14 7.36 -19.26
N ASP A 245 -6.23 8.14 -20.32
CA ASP A 245 -7.18 7.91 -21.40
C ASP A 245 -6.83 6.68 -22.25
N ALA A 246 -5.55 6.54 -22.60
CA ALA A 246 -5.06 5.38 -23.33
C ALA A 246 -5.23 4.10 -22.49
N ALA A 247 -4.93 4.17 -21.20
CA ALA A 247 -5.13 3.06 -20.28
C ALA A 247 -6.62 2.73 -20.06
N TRP A 248 -7.49 3.75 -20.06
CA TRP A 248 -8.94 3.54 -19.93
C TRP A 248 -9.48 2.71 -21.08
N ALA A 249 -9.08 3.01 -22.32
CA ALA A 249 -9.49 2.24 -23.50
C ALA A 249 -9.03 0.77 -23.42
N VAL A 250 -7.79 0.53 -22.95
CA VAL A 250 -7.27 -0.82 -22.72
C VAL A 250 -8.10 -1.54 -21.65
N MET A 251 -8.37 -0.88 -20.52
CA MET A 251 -9.17 -1.47 -19.44
C MET A 251 -10.55 -1.87 -19.93
N LEU A 252 -11.25 -1.02 -20.70
CA LEU A 252 -12.59 -1.34 -21.23
C LEU A 252 -12.62 -2.60 -22.13
N GLY A 253 -11.53 -2.87 -22.84
CA GLY A 253 -11.39 -4.06 -23.67
C GLY A 253 -10.96 -5.32 -22.91
N ALA A 254 -10.52 -5.19 -21.67
CA ALA A 254 -9.86 -6.27 -20.94
C ALA A 254 -10.59 -6.71 -19.66
N TYR A 255 -11.22 -5.79 -18.93
CA TYR A 255 -11.80 -6.06 -17.61
C TYR A 255 -12.86 -7.19 -17.65
N ASP A 256 -12.98 -7.92 -16.54
CA ASP A 256 -14.00 -8.95 -16.40
C ASP A 256 -15.38 -8.34 -16.14
N GLN A 257 -16.22 -8.39 -17.16
CA GLN A 257 -17.61 -7.92 -17.14
C GLN A 257 -18.56 -8.85 -16.39
N ALA A 258 -18.18 -10.11 -16.17
CA ALA A 258 -19.00 -11.14 -15.54
C ALA A 258 -18.74 -11.29 -14.04
N SER A 259 -17.71 -10.62 -13.51
CA SER A 259 -17.38 -10.57 -12.09
C SER A 259 -18.59 -10.20 -11.21
N ASP A 260 -18.80 -10.96 -10.15
CA ASP A 260 -19.85 -10.74 -9.13
C ASP A 260 -19.33 -9.99 -7.88
N TRP A 261 -18.08 -9.50 -7.92
CA TRP A 261 -17.47 -8.70 -6.86
C TRP A 261 -18.33 -7.50 -6.43
N ASP A 262 -18.48 -7.27 -5.12
CA ASP A 262 -19.18 -6.10 -4.59
C ASP A 262 -18.33 -4.83 -4.81
N LEU A 263 -18.78 -3.98 -5.71
CA LEU A 263 -18.04 -2.79 -6.12
C LEU A 263 -17.99 -1.73 -5.01
N PRO A 264 -16.95 -0.87 -4.98
CA PRO A 264 -16.85 0.21 -4.01
C PRO A 264 -18.07 1.13 -4.10
N LYS A 265 -18.66 1.48 -2.97
CA LYS A 265 -19.84 2.36 -2.92
C LYS A 265 -19.44 3.81 -2.69
N ALA A 266 -20.19 4.72 -3.28
CA ALA A 266 -20.06 6.15 -3.01
C ALA A 266 -21.02 6.61 -1.91
N CYS A 267 -20.76 7.80 -1.36
CA CYS A 267 -21.64 8.42 -0.38
C CYS A 267 -22.13 9.77 -0.89
N ARG A 268 -23.44 9.97 -0.90
CA ARG A 268 -24.08 11.23 -1.32
C ARG A 268 -23.76 12.39 -0.38
N ILE A 269 -23.48 12.08 0.88
CA ILE A 269 -23.16 13.05 1.91
C ILE A 269 -21.66 13.00 2.24
N ARG A 270 -21.11 14.14 2.64
CA ARG A 270 -19.76 14.19 3.19
C ARG A 270 -19.82 13.77 4.66
N THR A 271 -19.29 12.61 4.98
CA THR A 271 -19.18 12.09 6.35
C THR A 271 -17.76 11.62 6.63
N LYS A 272 -17.37 11.61 7.91
CA LYS A 272 -16.13 10.97 8.38
C LYS A 272 -16.39 9.54 8.89
N ASP A 273 -17.64 9.22 9.18
CA ASP A 273 -18.10 7.90 9.64
C ASP A 273 -18.55 7.05 8.45
N ALA A 274 -19.00 5.82 8.71
CA ALA A 274 -19.61 4.98 7.68
C ALA A 274 -20.78 5.70 6.99
N CYS A 275 -20.92 5.48 5.68
CA CYS A 275 -22.02 6.07 4.94
C CYS A 275 -23.35 5.45 5.40
N PRO A 276 -24.35 6.24 5.80
CA PRO A 276 -25.68 5.70 6.11
C PRO A 276 -26.28 4.99 4.89
N PRO A 277 -26.99 3.85 5.06
CA PRO A 277 -27.54 3.08 3.94
C PRO A 277 -28.39 3.90 2.95
N GLU A 278 -29.14 4.90 3.43
CA GLU A 278 -29.97 5.79 2.63
C GLU A 278 -29.19 6.86 1.84
N ALA A 279 -27.90 6.99 2.12
CA ALA A 279 -26.97 7.87 1.42
C ALA A 279 -25.91 7.11 0.62
N GLU A 280 -25.89 5.77 0.71
CA GLU A 280 -25.04 4.91 -0.12
C GLU A 280 -25.50 4.93 -1.57
N LEU A 281 -24.52 5.03 -2.47
CA LEU A 281 -24.72 5.04 -3.91
C LEU A 281 -23.93 3.88 -4.51
N THR A 282 -24.61 3.01 -5.24
CA THR A 282 -24.02 1.85 -5.92
C THR A 282 -23.76 2.15 -7.39
N PHE A 283 -22.84 1.38 -7.98
CA PHE A 283 -22.50 1.47 -9.39
C PHE A 283 -23.05 0.25 -10.13
N ALA A 284 -23.51 0.45 -11.36
CA ALA A 284 -24.01 -0.65 -12.16
C ALA A 284 -22.86 -1.44 -12.79
N THR A 285 -21.69 -0.82 -12.96
CA THR A 285 -20.55 -1.45 -13.62
C THR A 285 -19.21 -1.11 -12.99
N TYR A 286 -18.24 -2.00 -13.22
CA TYR A 286 -16.84 -1.81 -12.84
C TYR A 286 -16.26 -0.47 -13.36
N PRO A 287 -16.39 -0.08 -14.65
CA PRO A 287 -15.82 1.18 -15.11
C PRO A 287 -16.42 2.41 -14.41
N GLU A 288 -17.71 2.42 -14.09
CA GLU A 288 -18.33 3.53 -13.35
C GLU A 288 -17.76 3.63 -11.93
N ALA A 289 -17.65 2.49 -11.23
CA ALA A 289 -17.09 2.42 -9.88
C ALA A 289 -15.61 2.84 -9.87
N LEU A 290 -14.82 2.34 -10.83
CA LEU A 290 -13.42 2.68 -10.99
C LEU A 290 -13.24 4.18 -11.26
N GLN A 291 -14.07 4.76 -12.12
CA GLN A 291 -13.97 6.18 -12.46
C GLN A 291 -14.15 7.08 -11.22
N TRP A 292 -15.20 6.81 -10.44
CA TRP A 292 -15.41 7.50 -9.17
C TRP A 292 -14.26 7.26 -8.20
N PHE A 293 -13.81 6.02 -8.07
CA PHE A 293 -12.76 5.63 -7.15
C PHE A 293 -11.43 6.35 -7.47
N LEU A 294 -11.05 6.45 -8.74
CA LEU A 294 -9.87 7.20 -9.17
C LEU A 294 -10.00 8.69 -8.89
N GLY A 295 -11.18 9.28 -9.09
CA GLY A 295 -11.45 10.67 -8.76
C GLY A 295 -11.34 10.95 -7.26
N LYS A 296 -11.95 10.09 -6.44
CA LYS A 296 -11.92 10.16 -4.97
C LYS A 296 -10.49 10.06 -4.42
N ASN A 297 -9.68 9.19 -5.00
CA ASN A 297 -8.30 8.94 -4.54
C ASN A 297 -7.24 9.81 -5.26
N GLY A 298 -7.66 10.81 -6.03
CA GLY A 298 -6.74 11.81 -6.61
C GLY A 298 -5.88 11.29 -7.77
N TYR A 299 -6.34 10.27 -8.48
CA TYR A 299 -5.76 9.78 -9.72
C TYR A 299 -6.40 10.42 -10.95
N ALA A 300 -7.67 10.83 -10.86
CA ALA A 300 -8.38 11.53 -11.92
C ALA A 300 -8.95 12.86 -11.42
N SER A 301 -9.13 13.82 -12.32
CA SER A 301 -9.84 15.07 -12.01
C SER A 301 -11.28 14.77 -11.60
N PRO A 302 -11.87 15.50 -10.63
CA PRO A 302 -13.29 15.38 -10.26
C PRO A 302 -14.28 15.56 -11.43
N ALA A 303 -13.82 16.15 -12.56
CA ALA A 303 -14.59 16.23 -13.80
C ALA A 303 -14.93 14.85 -14.42
N TYR A 304 -14.26 13.78 -13.96
CA TYR A 304 -14.53 12.40 -14.33
C TYR A 304 -15.50 11.70 -13.34
N ILE A 305 -16.34 12.40 -12.59
CA ILE A 305 -17.34 11.71 -11.75
C ILE A 305 -18.67 11.69 -12.50
N ALA A 306 -19.04 10.53 -13.07
CA ALA A 306 -20.38 10.31 -13.59
C ALA A 306 -21.43 10.48 -12.48
N PRO A 307 -22.68 10.89 -12.78
CA PRO A 307 -23.73 10.99 -11.77
C PRO A 307 -23.99 9.61 -11.14
N LEU A 308 -23.61 9.51 -9.88
CA LEU A 308 -23.87 8.39 -9.00
C LEU A 308 -25.41 8.27 -8.87
N ASN A 309 -26.00 7.13 -9.28
CA ASN A 309 -27.44 6.78 -9.24
C ASN A 309 -28.30 6.95 -10.52
N ALA A 310 -27.75 6.91 -11.73
CA ALA A 310 -28.62 6.77 -12.90
C ALA A 310 -29.10 5.31 -13.01
N ALA A 311 -30.31 5.02 -12.49
CA ALA A 311 -31.01 3.74 -12.68
C ALA A 311 -31.43 3.49 -14.15
N GLY A 312 -31.15 4.45 -15.04
CA GLY A 312 -31.44 4.42 -16.46
C GLY A 312 -30.28 5.01 -17.28
N PRO A 313 -30.51 5.30 -18.57
CA PRO A 313 -29.51 5.92 -19.44
C PRO A 313 -29.18 7.36 -19.01
N SER A 314 -28.28 8.03 -19.73
CA SER A 314 -27.91 9.43 -19.48
C SER A 314 -29.01 10.44 -19.83
N PHE A 315 -30.21 9.98 -20.23
CA PHE A 315 -31.36 10.78 -20.59
C PHE A 315 -32.66 10.28 -19.92
N GLU A 316 -33.67 11.14 -19.89
CA GLU A 316 -34.98 10.87 -19.28
C GLU A 316 -35.83 9.89 -20.10
N CYS A 317 -36.10 8.71 -19.56
CA CYS A 317 -36.88 7.69 -20.27
C CYS A 317 -38.34 8.07 -20.53
N GLY A 318 -38.94 8.96 -19.72
CA GLY A 318 -40.28 9.49 -19.97
C GLY A 318 -40.37 10.33 -21.25
N ALA A 319 -39.23 10.75 -21.82
CA ALA A 319 -39.15 11.51 -23.05
C ALA A 319 -38.74 10.66 -24.27
N ALA A 320 -38.51 9.34 -24.11
CA ALA A 320 -38.11 8.45 -25.18
C ALA A 320 -39.20 8.32 -26.25
N ARG A 321 -38.85 8.60 -27.53
CA ARG A 321 -39.82 8.58 -28.64
C ARG A 321 -39.50 7.54 -29.71
N THR A 322 -38.25 7.13 -29.78
CA THR A 322 -37.74 6.26 -30.84
C THR A 322 -37.55 4.84 -30.35
N ALA A 323 -37.56 3.86 -31.27
CA ALA A 323 -37.33 2.46 -30.92
C ALA A 323 -35.97 2.28 -30.21
N GLY A 324 -34.93 2.97 -30.69
CA GLY A 324 -33.62 2.96 -30.06
C GLY A 324 -33.63 3.52 -28.63
N GLU A 325 -34.26 4.66 -28.39
CA GLU A 325 -34.37 5.24 -27.04
C GLU A 325 -35.18 4.34 -26.10
N GLN A 326 -36.27 3.74 -26.58
CA GLN A 326 -37.08 2.80 -25.80
C GLN A 326 -36.29 1.53 -25.46
N SER A 327 -35.54 0.97 -26.40
CA SER A 327 -34.62 -0.15 -26.16
C SER A 327 -33.57 0.21 -25.12
N VAL A 328 -32.94 1.38 -25.22
CA VAL A 328 -31.96 1.86 -24.24
C VAL A 328 -32.58 2.05 -22.85
N CYS A 329 -33.83 2.49 -22.77
CA CYS A 329 -34.56 2.65 -21.51
C CYS A 329 -35.04 1.33 -20.88
N THR A 330 -35.28 0.30 -21.69
CA THR A 330 -35.85 -0.98 -21.23
C THR A 330 -34.78 -2.04 -20.99
N LEU A 331 -33.62 -1.92 -21.63
CA LEU A 331 -32.54 -2.89 -21.54
C LEU A 331 -31.38 -2.31 -20.72
N PRO A 332 -31.14 -2.82 -19.49
CA PRO A 332 -30.09 -2.30 -18.60
C PRO A 332 -28.70 -2.25 -19.24
N ALA A 333 -28.34 -3.24 -20.05
CA ALA A 333 -27.05 -3.30 -20.74
C ALA A 333 -26.85 -2.11 -21.71
N LEU A 334 -27.91 -1.68 -22.40
CA LEU A 334 -27.83 -0.52 -23.30
C LEU A 334 -27.84 0.80 -22.51
N ALA A 335 -28.58 0.88 -21.40
CA ALA A 335 -28.55 2.04 -20.50
C ALA A 335 -27.13 2.29 -19.95
N ILE A 336 -26.42 1.23 -19.58
CA ILE A 336 -25.01 1.27 -19.15
C ILE A 336 -24.13 1.87 -20.26
N GLN A 337 -24.23 1.33 -21.48
CA GLN A 337 -23.44 1.81 -22.62
C GLN A 337 -23.72 3.28 -22.93
N ASP A 338 -24.96 3.73 -22.76
CA ASP A 338 -25.33 5.12 -22.93
C ASP A 338 -24.63 6.05 -21.93
N ARG A 339 -24.52 5.64 -20.67
CA ARG A 339 -23.77 6.39 -19.65
C ARG A 339 -22.27 6.40 -19.95
N MET A 340 -21.70 5.26 -20.35
CA MET A 340 -20.30 5.19 -20.78
C MET A 340 -20.02 6.13 -21.96
N LEU A 341 -20.93 6.19 -22.94
CA LEU A 341 -20.83 7.11 -24.06
C LEU A 341 -20.95 8.58 -23.63
N ALA A 342 -21.85 8.91 -22.71
CA ALA A 342 -21.97 10.25 -22.16
C ALA A 342 -20.70 10.71 -21.43
N MET A 343 -20.06 9.80 -20.69
CA MET A 343 -18.75 10.02 -20.06
C MET A 343 -17.67 10.28 -21.12
N ALA A 344 -17.57 9.42 -22.14
CA ALA A 344 -16.60 9.55 -23.22
C ALA A 344 -16.81 10.87 -24.00
N TYR A 345 -18.06 11.28 -24.23
CA TYR A 345 -18.40 12.53 -24.91
C TYR A 345 -18.05 13.77 -24.07
N THR A 346 -18.28 13.72 -22.75
CA THR A 346 -17.90 14.81 -21.83
C THR A 346 -16.39 15.03 -21.86
N ARG A 347 -15.62 13.94 -21.80
CA ARG A 347 -14.16 13.97 -21.97
C ARG A 347 -13.76 14.54 -23.33
N ALA A 348 -14.27 13.97 -24.42
CA ALA A 348 -13.95 14.42 -25.78
C ALA A 348 -14.26 15.91 -25.99
N SER A 349 -15.32 16.42 -25.36
CA SER A 349 -15.69 17.85 -25.41
C SER A 349 -14.68 18.75 -24.70
N ALA A 350 -14.05 18.26 -23.63
CA ALA A 350 -13.01 19.00 -22.91
C ALA A 350 -11.70 19.08 -23.71
N LEU A 351 -11.34 18.01 -24.42
CA LEU A 351 -10.07 17.88 -25.13
C LEU A 351 -10.11 18.39 -26.58
N SER A 352 -11.22 18.16 -27.29
CA SER A 352 -11.31 18.41 -28.73
C SER A 352 -11.07 19.87 -29.09
N ARG A 353 -10.16 20.07 -30.05
CA ARG A 353 -9.89 21.36 -30.69
C ARG A 353 -11.02 21.83 -31.62
N ASP A 354 -11.76 20.90 -32.22
CA ASP A 354 -12.92 21.18 -33.08
C ASP A 354 -14.23 20.69 -32.43
N ARG A 355 -14.71 21.49 -31.49
CA ARG A 355 -15.98 21.23 -30.79
C ARG A 355 -17.19 21.25 -31.72
N GLN A 356 -17.12 21.91 -32.88
CA GLN A 356 -18.24 21.97 -33.83
C GLN A 356 -18.38 20.63 -34.55
N ALA A 357 -17.27 20.09 -35.07
CA ALA A 357 -17.25 18.77 -35.70
C ALA A 357 -17.63 17.66 -34.70
N LEU A 358 -17.12 17.72 -33.47
CA LEU A 358 -17.48 16.76 -32.42
C LEU A 358 -19.01 16.74 -32.18
N ARG A 359 -19.62 17.92 -32.00
CA ARG A 359 -21.09 18.05 -31.83
C ARG A 359 -21.86 17.56 -33.04
N ALA A 360 -21.37 17.80 -34.25
CA ALA A 360 -22.00 17.32 -35.48
C ALA A 360 -21.97 15.79 -35.57
N SER A 361 -20.83 15.16 -35.30
CA SER A 361 -20.72 13.70 -35.28
C SER A 361 -21.59 13.07 -34.18
N GLN A 362 -21.73 13.74 -33.02
CA GLN A 362 -22.59 13.25 -31.95
C GLN A 362 -24.06 13.27 -32.35
N ARG A 363 -24.52 14.32 -33.07
CA ARG A 363 -25.88 14.35 -33.62
C ARG A 363 -26.11 13.24 -34.65
N ALA A 364 -25.12 12.95 -35.49
CA ALA A 364 -25.20 11.86 -36.44
C ALA A 364 -25.33 10.49 -35.73
N PHE A 365 -24.54 10.26 -34.69
CA PHE A 365 -24.68 9.07 -33.84
C PHE A 365 -26.09 8.96 -33.23
N LEU A 366 -26.61 10.04 -32.63
CA LEU A 366 -27.95 10.02 -32.02
C LEU A 366 -29.05 9.72 -33.06
N SER A 367 -28.91 10.23 -34.28
CA SER A 367 -29.81 9.89 -35.39
C SER A 367 -29.73 8.40 -35.73
N ALA A 368 -28.52 7.85 -35.90
CA ALA A 368 -28.33 6.44 -36.22
C ALA A 368 -28.88 5.51 -35.11
N ARG A 369 -28.66 5.87 -33.84
CA ARG A 369 -29.23 5.16 -32.68
C ARG A 369 -30.76 5.13 -32.76
N ASN A 370 -31.39 6.25 -33.08
CA ASN A 370 -32.84 6.37 -33.11
C ASN A 370 -33.49 5.48 -34.17
N ASP A 371 -32.78 5.18 -35.25
CA ASP A 371 -33.26 4.36 -36.37
C ASP A 371 -33.09 2.85 -36.13
N LEU A 372 -32.39 2.44 -35.07
CA LEU A 372 -32.14 1.03 -34.74
C LEU A 372 -33.10 0.53 -33.66
N ALA A 373 -33.72 -0.62 -33.90
CA ALA A 373 -34.54 -1.33 -32.91
C ALA A 373 -33.84 -2.58 -32.34
N ASP A 374 -32.91 -3.18 -33.09
CA ASP A 374 -32.22 -4.40 -32.70
C ASP A 374 -31.19 -4.14 -31.58
N PRO A 375 -31.31 -4.81 -30.41
CA PRO A 375 -30.40 -4.60 -29.29
C PRO A 375 -28.94 -4.93 -29.59
N ALA A 376 -28.67 -5.94 -30.41
CA ALA A 376 -27.30 -6.32 -30.75
C ALA A 376 -26.64 -5.26 -31.65
N ALA A 377 -27.35 -4.78 -32.68
CA ALA A 377 -26.91 -3.68 -33.52
C ALA A 377 -26.72 -2.37 -32.73
N LEU A 378 -27.64 -2.06 -31.80
CA LEU A 378 -27.49 -0.92 -30.89
C LEU A 378 -26.22 -1.05 -30.04
N SER A 379 -25.99 -2.22 -29.44
CA SER A 379 -24.80 -2.46 -28.63
C SER A 379 -23.51 -2.24 -29.43
N ALA A 380 -23.43 -2.78 -30.64
CA ALA A 380 -22.28 -2.58 -31.53
C ALA A 380 -22.10 -1.10 -31.92
N LEU A 381 -23.19 -0.37 -32.18
CA LEU A 381 -23.16 1.06 -32.48
C LEU A 381 -22.60 1.87 -31.29
N TYR A 382 -23.05 1.57 -30.07
CA TYR A 382 -22.56 2.21 -28.85
C TYR A 382 -21.08 1.93 -28.62
N GLN A 383 -20.64 0.67 -28.70
CA GLN A 383 -19.24 0.27 -28.52
C GLN A 383 -18.32 1.02 -29.50
N GLY A 384 -18.62 0.99 -30.80
CA GLY A 384 -17.82 1.70 -31.80
C GLY A 384 -17.79 3.21 -31.58
N ARG A 385 -18.89 3.81 -31.10
CA ARG A 385 -18.89 5.24 -30.79
C ARG A 385 -18.06 5.58 -29.55
N ILE A 386 -18.12 4.75 -28.50
CA ILE A 386 -17.31 4.93 -27.29
C ILE A 386 -15.82 4.91 -27.66
N GLU A 387 -15.38 3.92 -28.45
CA GLU A 387 -14.00 3.82 -28.94
C GLU A 387 -13.54 5.09 -29.68
N LEU A 388 -14.35 5.58 -30.62
CA LEU A 388 -14.04 6.82 -31.36
C LEU A 388 -13.93 8.05 -30.46
N LEU A 389 -14.79 8.15 -29.44
CA LEU A 389 -14.75 9.28 -28.49
C LEU A 389 -13.54 9.22 -27.56
N LEU A 390 -13.10 8.01 -27.18
CA LEU A 390 -11.91 7.81 -26.35
C LEU A 390 -10.62 8.12 -27.12
N ALA A 391 -10.61 7.98 -28.44
CA ALA A 391 -9.47 8.32 -29.29
C ALA A 391 -9.25 9.84 -29.51
N VAL A 392 -10.16 10.70 -29.05
CA VAL A 392 -10.02 12.16 -29.15
C VAL A 392 -8.97 12.68 -28.17
N ASP A 393 -8.05 13.52 -28.65
CA ASP A 393 -6.92 14.11 -27.91
C ASP A 393 -6.94 15.66 -27.85
#